data_AF-A0A7Y0S7D1-F1
#
_entry.id   AF-A0A7Y0S7D1-F1
#
_cell.length_a   1.000
_cell.length_b   1.000
_cell.length_c   1.000
_cell.angle_alpha   90.00
_cell.angle_beta   90.00
_cell.angle_gamma   90.00
#
_symmetry.space_group_name_H-M   'P 1'
#
loop_
_entity.id
_entity.type
_entity.pdbx_description
1 polymer ?
#
loop_
_entity_poly.entity_id
_entity_poly.type
_entity_poly.pdbx_seq_one_letter_code
_entity_poly.pdbx_strand_id
1 'polypeptide(L)'
;WIDHLRWKTGKELFTVGEYWNYDVNQLHNFITKTSGSMSLFDAPLHMNFYNASKSGGSYDMRQIMDGTLMKDNSVKAVTLVENHDTQPLQALESTVDWWFKPLAYAFILLREEGYPSVFYADYYGAQYSD
;
A
#
# COMPACT_ATOMS: atom_id res chain seq x y z
N TRP A 1 -4.68 -16.26 -16.10
CA TRP A 1 -3.23 -16.54 -16.10
C TRP A 1 -2.78 -17.14 -14.76
N ILE A 2 -2.99 -16.47 -13.62
CA ILE A 2 -2.61 -16.98 -12.28
C ILE A 2 -3.15 -18.38 -12.02
N ASP A 3 -4.45 -18.61 -12.27
CA ASP A 3 -5.08 -19.92 -12.04
C ASP A 3 -4.42 -21.04 -12.85
N HIS A 4 -4.00 -20.74 -14.08
CA HIS A 4 -3.27 -21.69 -14.91
C HIS A 4 -1.91 -22.07 -14.29
N LEU A 5 -1.16 -21.08 -13.76
CA LEU A 5 0.14 -21.34 -13.11
C LEU A 5 -0.02 -22.12 -11.82
N ARG A 6 -1.01 -21.78 -11.00
CA ARG A 6 -1.33 -22.53 -9.78
C ARG A 6 -1.68 -23.98 -10.11
N TRP A 7 -2.55 -24.19 -11.10
CA TRP A 7 -2.90 -25.53 -11.55
C TRP A 7 -1.69 -26.32 -12.10
N LYS A 8 -0.85 -25.69 -12.93
CA LYS A 8 0.32 -26.35 -13.52
C LYS A 8 1.42 -26.69 -12.52
N THR A 9 1.61 -25.86 -11.50
CA THR A 9 2.72 -26.01 -10.55
C THR A 9 2.31 -26.71 -9.26
N GLY A 10 1.01 -26.77 -8.95
CA GLY A 10 0.50 -27.25 -7.67
C GLY A 10 0.88 -26.37 -6.47
N LYS A 11 1.40 -25.16 -6.72
CA LYS A 11 1.82 -24.20 -5.69
C LYS A 11 0.77 -23.12 -5.48
N GLU A 12 0.70 -22.58 -4.27
CA GLU A 12 -0.20 -21.46 -3.94
C GLU A 12 0.10 -20.23 -4.79
N LEU A 13 1.38 -19.90 -5.01
CA LEU A 13 1.82 -18.70 -5.72
C LEU A 13 1.09 -17.45 -5.21
N PHE A 14 1.40 -17.04 -3.96
CA PHE A 14 0.95 -15.75 -3.45
C PHE A 14 1.25 -14.67 -4.49
N THR A 15 0.27 -13.83 -4.77
CA THR A 15 0.35 -12.80 -5.80
C THR A 15 -0.25 -11.52 -5.24
N VAL A 16 0.47 -10.41 -5.45
CA VAL A 16 0.00 -9.07 -5.21
C VAL A 16 0.00 -8.32 -6.54
N GLY A 17 -1.09 -7.64 -6.85
CA GLY A 17 -1.23 -6.78 -8.01
C GLY A 17 -1.01 -5.32 -7.65
N GLU A 18 -0.36 -4.58 -8.54
CA GLU A 18 -0.30 -3.13 -8.48
C GLU A 18 -1.46 -2.55 -9.30
N TYR A 19 -2.56 -2.23 -8.61
CA TYR A 19 -3.65 -1.46 -9.18
C TYR A 19 -3.65 -0.08 -8.53
N TRP A 20 -2.87 0.85 -9.08
CA TRP A 20 -2.62 2.13 -8.42
C TRP A 20 -3.80 3.09 -8.59
N ASN A 21 -4.72 3.07 -7.64
CA ASN A 21 -5.88 3.95 -7.59
C ASN A 21 -6.22 4.30 -6.13
N TYR A 22 -6.51 5.56 -5.86
CA TYR A 22 -6.82 6.05 -4.50
C TYR A 22 -8.30 5.90 -4.12
N ASP A 23 -9.18 5.53 -5.07
CA ASP A 23 -10.57 5.14 -4.78
C ASP A 23 -10.65 3.64 -4.47
N VAL A 24 -10.90 3.31 -3.20
CA VAL A 24 -11.03 1.92 -2.73
C VAL A 24 -12.10 1.13 -3.46
N ASN A 25 -13.13 1.79 -4.02
CA ASN A 25 -14.15 1.11 -4.80
C ASN A 25 -13.59 0.53 -6.10
N GLN A 26 -12.57 1.15 -6.70
CA GLN A 26 -11.89 0.61 -7.86
C GLN A 26 -11.08 -0.64 -7.50
N LEU A 27 -10.44 -0.66 -6.33
CA LEU A 27 -9.75 -1.84 -5.80
C LEU A 27 -10.73 -2.99 -5.56
N HIS A 28 -11.87 -2.72 -4.90
CA HIS A 28 -12.93 -3.72 -4.69
C HIS A 28 -13.48 -4.27 -6.00
N ASN A 29 -13.71 -3.41 -6.99
CA ASN A 29 -14.14 -3.81 -8.32
C ASN A 29 -13.10 -4.70 -9.01
N PHE A 30 -11.81 -4.37 -8.92
CA PHE A 30 -10.74 -5.19 -9.48
C PHE A 30 -10.63 -6.56 -8.79
N ILE A 31 -10.70 -6.60 -7.45
CA ILE A 31 -10.74 -7.85 -6.68
C ILE A 31 -11.93 -8.71 -7.11
N THR A 32 -13.11 -8.10 -7.27
CA THR A 32 -14.31 -8.81 -7.74
C THR A 32 -14.12 -9.38 -9.14
N LYS A 33 -13.64 -8.57 -10.09
CA LYS A 33 -13.38 -9.00 -11.48
C LYS A 33 -12.32 -10.09 -11.60
N THR A 34 -11.41 -10.16 -10.64
CA THR A 34 -10.35 -11.19 -10.57
C THR A 34 -10.72 -12.35 -9.64
N SER A 35 -11.97 -12.42 -9.17
CA SER A 35 -12.47 -13.43 -8.23
C SER A 35 -11.60 -13.58 -6.96
N GLY A 36 -10.99 -12.48 -6.51
CA GLY A 36 -10.10 -12.46 -5.35
C GLY A 36 -8.82 -13.30 -5.52
N SER A 37 -8.41 -13.60 -6.75
CA SER A 37 -7.25 -14.45 -7.03
C SER A 37 -5.90 -13.88 -6.58
N MET A 38 -5.83 -12.60 -6.24
CA MET A 38 -4.64 -11.91 -5.75
C MET A 38 -5.00 -10.87 -4.68
N SER A 39 -4.01 -10.48 -3.88
CA SER A 39 -4.06 -9.27 -3.06
C SER A 39 -3.71 -8.04 -3.90
N LEU A 40 -3.95 -6.84 -3.40
CA LEU A 40 -3.55 -5.58 -4.03
C LEU A 40 -2.75 -4.71 -3.05
N PHE A 41 -1.87 -3.87 -3.57
CA PHE A 41 -1.27 -2.80 -2.77
C PHE A 41 -2.34 -1.79 -2.33
N ASP A 42 -2.30 -1.41 -1.06
CA ASP A 42 -3.23 -0.43 -0.48
C ASP A 42 -2.76 1.00 -0.76
N ALA A 43 -2.86 1.41 -2.02
CA ALA A 43 -2.54 2.78 -2.45
C ALA A 43 -3.35 3.87 -1.71
N PRO A 44 -4.65 3.69 -1.38
CA PRO A 44 -5.38 4.64 -0.54
C PRO A 44 -4.76 4.84 0.85
N LEU A 45 -4.28 3.77 1.50
CA LEU A 45 -3.60 3.90 2.79
C LEU A 45 -2.27 4.67 2.67
N HIS A 46 -1.49 4.42 1.61
CA HIS A 46 -0.30 5.23 1.31
C HIS A 46 -0.67 6.72 1.19
N MET A 47 -1.74 7.04 0.44
CA MET A 47 -2.22 8.42 0.28
C MET A 47 -2.65 9.05 1.61
N ASN A 48 -3.26 8.28 2.52
CA ASN A 48 -3.59 8.76 3.86
C ASN A 48 -2.32 9.10 4.67
N PHE A 49 -1.28 8.26 4.61
CA PHE A 49 0.00 8.57 5.25
C PHE A 49 0.68 9.81 4.68
N TYR A 50 0.69 9.93 3.35
CA TYR A 50 1.22 11.11 2.66
C TYR A 50 0.50 12.38 3.15
N ASN A 51 -0.84 12.40 3.08
CA ASN A 51 -1.65 13.54 3.50
C ASN A 51 -1.45 13.87 4.98
N ALA A 52 -1.40 12.88 5.87
CA ALA A 52 -1.14 13.08 7.28
C ALA A 52 0.23 13.74 7.52
N SER A 53 1.26 13.27 6.79
CA SER A 53 2.62 13.79 6.90
C SER A 53 2.75 15.26 6.44
N LYS A 54 1.96 15.67 5.44
CA LYS A 54 1.94 17.03 4.87
C LYS A 54 1.04 18.01 5.62
N SER A 55 0.19 17.53 6.53
CA SER A 55 -0.85 18.35 7.16
C SER A 55 -0.39 19.15 8.39
N GLY A 56 0.89 19.04 8.79
CA GLY A 56 1.43 19.81 9.92
C GLY A 56 0.66 19.60 11.24
N GLY A 57 0.07 18.42 11.44
CA GLY A 57 -0.75 18.08 12.61
C GLY A 57 -2.25 18.36 12.49
N SER A 58 -2.72 18.91 11.36
CA SER A 58 -4.16 19.17 11.15
C SER A 58 -4.97 17.99 10.59
N TYR A 59 -4.29 16.89 10.21
CA TYR A 59 -4.96 15.67 9.74
C TYR A 59 -5.72 15.00 10.89
N ASP A 60 -6.98 14.67 10.66
CA ASP A 60 -7.78 13.93 11.64
C ASP A 60 -7.37 12.45 11.65
N MET A 61 -6.50 12.08 12.59
CA MET A 61 -5.97 10.72 12.71
C MET A 61 -7.04 9.64 12.92
N ARG A 62 -8.27 10.00 13.32
CA ARG A 62 -9.40 9.05 13.38
C ARG A 62 -9.77 8.49 12.00
N GLN A 63 -9.41 9.21 10.94
CA GLN A 63 -9.72 8.88 9.54
C GLN A 63 -8.58 8.14 8.82
N ILE A 64 -7.48 7.80 9.49
CA ILE A 64 -6.29 7.25 8.82
C ILE A 64 -6.55 5.95 8.03
N MET A 65 -7.57 5.17 8.42
CA MET A 65 -7.99 3.94 7.74
C MET A 65 -9.19 4.14 6.82
N ASP A 66 -9.79 5.33 6.78
CA ASP A 66 -10.99 5.57 5.98
C ASP A 66 -10.67 5.46 4.48
N GLY A 67 -11.53 4.72 3.77
CA GLY A 67 -11.34 4.45 2.35
C GLY A 67 -10.10 3.63 2.02
N THR A 68 -9.67 2.71 2.90
CA THR A 68 -8.48 1.86 2.69
C THR A 68 -8.85 0.40 2.51
N LEU A 69 -8.01 -0.33 1.77
CA LEU A 69 -8.20 -1.76 1.59
C LEU A 69 -7.90 -2.53 2.90
N MET A 70 -6.97 -2.03 3.72
CA MET A 70 -6.64 -2.56 5.05
C MET A 70 -7.88 -2.59 5.95
N LYS A 71 -8.73 -1.56 5.89
CA LYS A 71 -9.99 -1.48 6.65
C LYS A 71 -11.07 -2.38 6.07
N ASP A 72 -11.27 -2.35 4.76
CA ASP A 72 -12.44 -2.96 4.13
C ASP A 72 -12.23 -4.45 3.79
N ASN A 73 -11.00 -4.87 3.48
CA ASN A 73 -10.66 -6.22 3.07
C ASN A 73 -9.19 -6.56 3.43
N SER A 74 -8.92 -6.63 4.73
CA SER A 74 -7.58 -6.83 5.29
C SER A 74 -6.82 -8.02 4.69
N VAL A 75 -7.50 -9.13 4.41
CA VAL A 75 -6.88 -10.35 3.83
C VAL A 75 -6.45 -10.19 2.37
N LYS A 76 -6.86 -9.11 1.69
CA LYS A 76 -6.45 -8.76 0.33
C LYS A 76 -5.59 -7.50 0.26
N ALA A 77 -5.26 -6.89 1.39
CA ALA A 77 -4.45 -5.67 1.45
C ALA A 77 -2.96 -6.01 1.67
N VAL A 78 -2.10 -5.59 0.76
CA VAL A 78 -0.67 -5.43 1.02
C VAL A 78 -0.42 -3.96 1.36
N THR A 79 -0.12 -3.69 2.62
CA THR A 79 0.04 -2.33 3.13
C THR A 79 1.47 -1.86 2.94
N LEU A 80 1.64 -0.59 2.58
CA LEU A 80 2.95 0.01 2.31
C LEU A 80 2.97 1.45 2.78
N VAL A 81 4.16 1.92 3.16
CA VAL A 81 4.41 3.35 3.41
C VAL A 81 4.83 4.04 2.11
N GLU A 82 5.70 3.40 1.34
CA GLU A 82 6.35 3.98 0.16
C GLU A 82 6.72 2.87 -0.84
N ASN A 83 7.00 3.25 -2.09
CA ASN A 83 7.57 2.38 -3.12
C ASN A 83 8.44 3.18 -4.10
N HIS A 84 8.94 2.50 -5.13
CA HIS A 84 9.78 3.12 -6.16
C HIS A 84 9.10 4.18 -7.02
N ASP A 85 7.77 4.24 -7.09
CA ASP A 85 7.05 5.25 -7.89
C ASP A 85 6.73 6.51 -7.09
N THR A 86 6.66 6.39 -5.76
CA THR A 86 6.20 7.42 -4.82
C THR A 86 7.35 8.18 -4.16
N GLN A 87 8.57 7.63 -4.21
CA GLN A 87 9.81 8.30 -3.83
C GLN A 87 10.05 9.61 -4.63
N PRO A 88 10.93 10.51 -4.16
CA PRO A 88 11.21 11.78 -4.84
C PRO A 88 11.67 11.60 -6.30
N LEU A 89 11.27 12.53 -7.17
CA LEU A 89 11.64 12.59 -8.59
C LEU A 89 11.12 11.40 -9.42
N GLN A 90 9.97 10.82 -9.07
CA GLN A 90 9.38 9.68 -9.79
C GLN A 90 7.95 9.97 -10.26
N ALA A 91 7.41 9.07 -11.08
CA ALA A 91 6.17 9.29 -11.83
C ALA A 91 4.93 9.53 -10.94
N LEU A 92 4.91 8.93 -9.75
CA LEU A 92 3.80 9.01 -8.80
C LEU A 92 4.26 9.66 -7.49
N GLU A 93 5.22 10.60 -7.55
CA GLU A 93 5.81 11.23 -6.37
C GLU A 93 4.74 11.70 -5.36
N SER A 94 4.75 11.06 -4.19
CA SER A 94 3.89 11.36 -3.05
C SER A 94 4.58 10.88 -1.77
N THR A 95 5.83 11.31 -1.60
CA THR A 95 6.70 10.84 -0.52
C THR A 95 6.17 11.25 0.86
N VAL A 96 5.97 10.26 1.73
CA VAL A 96 5.64 10.48 3.15
C VAL A 96 6.81 11.19 3.83
N ASP A 97 6.56 12.27 4.57
CA ASP A 97 7.65 13.01 5.23
C ASP A 97 8.37 12.16 6.28
N TRP A 98 9.69 12.38 6.40
CA TRP A 98 10.59 11.60 7.26
C TRP A 98 10.12 11.49 8.72
N TRP A 99 9.49 12.54 9.25
CA TRP A 99 9.03 12.60 10.63
C TRP A 99 7.84 11.67 10.87
N PHE A 100 7.02 11.40 9.84
CA PHE A 100 5.82 10.57 9.93
C PHE A 100 6.09 9.11 9.50
N LYS A 101 7.12 8.83 8.70
CA LYS A 101 7.45 7.47 8.25
C LYS A 101 7.53 6.44 9.38
N PRO A 102 8.20 6.68 10.54
CA PRO A 102 8.23 5.70 11.63
C PRO A 102 6.83 5.40 12.20
N LEU A 103 5.94 6.40 12.22
CA LEU A 103 4.56 6.24 12.68
C LEU A 103 3.74 5.41 11.69
N ALA A 104 3.89 5.66 10.38
CA ALA A 104 3.27 4.87 9.33
C ALA A 104 3.77 3.42 9.34
N TYR A 105 5.06 3.19 9.55
CA TYR A 105 5.62 1.85 9.71
C TYR A 105 5.08 1.13 10.95
N ALA A 106 5.03 1.82 12.11
CA ALA A 106 4.39 1.25 13.29
C ALA A 106 2.93 0.86 13.03
N PHE A 107 2.22 1.68 12.24
CA PHE A 107 0.82 1.44 11.89
C PHE A 107 0.64 0.15 11.08
N ILE A 108 1.46 -0.07 10.04
CA ILE A 108 1.31 -1.27 9.19
C ILE A 108 1.95 -2.53 9.79
N LEU A 109 2.96 -2.39 10.65
CA LEU A 109 3.72 -3.52 11.20
C LEU A 109 3.13 -4.11 12.50
N LEU A 110 2.46 -3.29 13.31
CA LEU A 110 2.00 -3.70 14.65
C LEU A 110 0.51 -3.99 14.74
N ARG A 111 -0.23 -3.76 13.66
CA ARG A 111 -1.66 -4.06 13.56
C ARG A 111 -1.89 -5.46 12.99
N GLU A 112 -3.06 -6.01 13.26
CA GLU A 112 -3.42 -7.35 12.78
C GLU A 112 -3.86 -7.38 11.31
N GLU A 113 -4.31 -6.24 10.77
CA GLU A 113 -4.84 -6.16 9.42
C GLU A 113 -3.75 -6.03 8.35
N GLY A 114 -3.93 -6.71 7.21
CA GLY A 114 -3.08 -6.55 6.04
C GLY A 114 -1.77 -7.34 6.11
N TYR A 115 -1.05 -7.28 4.99
CA TYR A 115 0.31 -7.82 4.87
C TYR A 115 1.28 -6.66 4.63
N PRO A 116 2.07 -6.24 5.64
CA PRO A 116 2.98 -5.11 5.50
C PRO A 116 4.16 -5.40 4.57
N SER A 117 4.51 -4.41 3.75
CA SER A 117 5.67 -4.38 2.86
C SER A 117 6.62 -3.24 3.25
N VAL A 118 7.86 -3.58 3.59
CA VAL A 118 8.90 -2.59 3.90
C VAL A 118 9.61 -2.14 2.64
N PHE A 119 9.77 -0.83 2.47
CA PHE A 119 10.46 -0.28 1.31
C PHE A 119 11.98 -0.26 1.50
N TYR A 120 12.71 -0.70 0.47
CA TYR A 120 14.17 -0.80 0.51
C TYR A 120 14.84 0.54 0.82
N ALA A 121 14.45 1.62 0.15
CA ALA A 121 15.07 2.93 0.35
C ALA A 121 14.76 3.56 1.72
N ASP A 122 13.66 3.16 2.37
CA ASP A 122 13.39 3.59 3.74
C ASP A 122 14.27 2.84 4.74
N TYR A 123 14.61 1.59 4.44
CA TYR A 123 15.46 0.77 5.29
C TYR A 123 16.95 1.10 5.14
N TYR A 124 17.41 1.32 3.91
CA TYR A 124 18.83 1.55 3.59
C TYR A 124 19.19 3.00 3.26
N GLY A 125 18.20 3.87 3.12
CA GLY A 125 18.38 5.22 2.55
C GLY A 125 18.43 5.19 1.02
N ALA A 126 18.25 6.37 0.42
CA ALA A 126 18.47 6.62 -1.00
C ALA A 126 18.94 8.07 -1.23
N GLN A 127 19.56 8.31 -2.37
CA GLN A 127 19.99 9.62 -2.83
C GLN A 127 19.31 9.92 -4.16
N TYR A 128 18.81 11.15 -4.29
CA TYR A 128 18.08 11.61 -5.47
C TYR A 128 18.77 12.85 -6.04
N SER A 129 18.84 12.93 -7.36
CA SER A 129 19.40 14.06 -8.09
C SER A 129 18.53 14.32 -9.32
N ASP A 130 18.17 15.58 -9.53
CA ASP A 130 17.47 16.09 -10.72
C ASP A 130 18.49 16.59 -11.77
#